data_AF-A0A7X2NIL5-F1
#
_entry.id   AF-A0A7X2NIL5-F1
#
_cell.length_a   1.000
_cell.length_b   1.000
_cell.length_c   1.000
_cell.angle_alpha   90.00
_cell.angle_beta   90.00
_cell.angle_gamma   90.00
#
_symmetry.space_group_name_H-M   'P 1'
#
loop_
_entity.id
_entity.type
_entity.pdbx_description
1 polymer ?
#
loop_
_entity_poly.entity_id
_entity_poly.type
_entity_poly.pdbx_seq_one_letter_code
_entity_poly.pdbx_strand_id
1 'polypeptide(L)' 'MTLTIREVAEYSNIGINKIDTMLEQPNCPFVLYIGTRKLVKRREFKEYIQRELSI' A
#
# COMPACT_ATOMS: atom_id res chain seq x y z
N MET A 1 0.43 -11.93 5.17
CA MET A 1 -0.18 -11.83 3.82
C MET A 1 0.32 -10.56 3.15
N THR A 2 0.96 -10.67 2.00
CA THR A 2 1.33 -9.55 1.12
C THR A 2 0.31 -9.43 0.00
N LEU A 3 -0.07 -8.21 -0.36
CA LEU A 3 -1.01 -7.92 -1.44
C LEU A 3 -0.30 -7.22 -2.59
N THR A 4 -0.76 -7.45 -3.81
CA THR A 4 -0.37 -6.68 -4.98
C THR A 4 -1.04 -5.30 -4.98
N ILE A 5 -0.49 -4.36 -5.73
CA ILE A 5 -1.06 -3.01 -5.89
C ILE A 5 -2.52 -3.09 -6.35
N ARG A 6 -2.85 -4.05 -7.23
CA ARG A 6 -4.22 -4.25 -7.74
C ARG A 6 -5.18 -4.74 -6.66
N GLU A 7 -4.78 -5.73 -5.86
CA GLU A 7 -5.61 -6.20 -4.75
C GLU A 7 -5.84 -5.10 -3.71
N VAL A 8 -4.82 -4.27 -3.46
CA VAL A 8 -4.95 -3.12 -2.56
C VAL A 8 -5.90 -2.08 -3.15
N ALA A 9 -5.81 -1.81 -4.46
CA ALA A 9 -6.71 -0.88 -5.14
C ALA A 9 -8.17 -1.33 -5.02
N GLU A 10 -8.45 -2.61 -5.25
CA GLU A 10 -9.80 -3.18 -5.11
C GLU A 10 -10.28 -3.20 -3.66
N TYR A 11 -9.39 -3.49 -2.70
CA TYR A 11 -9.75 -3.53 -1.28
C TYR A 11 -10.02 -2.14 -0.67
N SER A 12 -9.18 -1.15 -1.02
CA SER A 12 -9.22 0.18 -0.42
C SER A 12 -10.05 1.19 -1.22
N ASN A 13 -10.47 0.83 -2.43
CA ASN A 13 -11.08 1.76 -3.40
C ASN A 13 -10.17 2.97 -3.71
N ILE A 14 -8.85 2.81 -3.58
CA ILE A 14 -7.85 3.83 -3.94
C ILE A 14 -7.30 3.49 -5.33
N GLY A 15 -7.21 4.50 -6.21
CA GLY A 15 -6.67 4.30 -7.56
C GLY A 15 -5.22 3.80 -7.56
N ILE A 16 -4.89 2.94 -8.51
CA ILE A 16 -3.54 2.34 -8.67
C ILE A 16 -2.42 3.38 -8.72
N ASN A 17 -2.64 4.52 -9.39
CA ASN A 17 -1.65 5.59 -9.48
C ASN A 17 -1.36 6.20 -8.10
N LYS A 18 -2.41 6.38 -7.29
CA LYS A 18 -2.26 6.93 -5.94
C LYS A 18 -1.51 5.96 -5.03
N ILE A 19 -1.81 4.66 -5.13
CA ILE A 19 -1.09 3.62 -4.40
C ILE A 19 0.38 3.58 -4.85
N ASP A 20 0.66 3.67 -6.15
CA ASP A 20 2.04 3.67 -6.63
C ASP A 20 2.82 4.87 -6.08
N THR A 21 2.25 6.08 -6.11
CA THR A 21 2.85 7.27 -5.48
C THR A 21 3.03 7.12 -3.96
N MET A 22 2.11 6.44 -3.26
CA MET A 22 2.25 6.13 -1.83
C MET A 22 3.41 5.17 -1.55
N LEU A 23 3.65 4.21 -2.44
CA LEU A 23 4.74 3.24 -2.32
C LEU A 23 6.11 3.83 -2.72
N GLU A 24 6.11 4.88 -3.53
CA GLU A 24 7.29 5.66 -3.92
C GLU A 24 7.74 6.66 -2.84
N GLN A 25 6.98 6.83 -1.75
CA GLN A 25 7.40 7.69 -0.65
C GLN A 25 8.71 7.18 -0.02
N PRO A 26 9.68 8.09 0.25
CA PRO A 26 10.90 7.72 0.94
C PRO A 26 10.56 7.16 2.33
N ASN A 27 11.11 5.98 2.66
CA ASN A 27 10.85 5.24 3.90
C ASN A 27 9.41 4.72 4.09
N CYS A 28 8.73 4.34 3.00
CA CYS A 28 7.40 3.75 3.10
C CYS A 28 7.42 2.43 3.94
N PRO A 29 6.66 2.33 5.05
CA PRO A 29 6.73 1.17 5.95
C PRO A 29 5.96 -0.06 5.43
N PHE A 30 5.01 0.16 4.52
CA PHE A 30 4.13 -0.87 3.98
C PHE A 30 4.55 -1.38 2.59
N VAL A 31 5.60 -0.82 1.97
CA VAL A 31 6.16 -1.36 0.72
C VAL A 31 7.15 -2.49 1.00
N LEU A 32 7.12 -3.51 0.15
CA LEU A 32 8.10 -4.58 0.10
C LEU A 32 8.58 -4.73 -1.35
N TYR A 33 9.89 -4.62 -1.55
CA TYR A 33 10.51 -4.82 -2.86
C TYR A 33 11.01 -6.27 -2.96
N ILE A 34 10.46 -7.03 -3.91
CA ILE A 34 10.93 -8.37 -4.26
C ILE A 34 11.46 -8.31 -5.70
N GLY A 35 12.77 -8.13 -5.83
CA GLY A 35 13.40 -7.86 -7.13
C GLY A 35 12.83 -6.59 -7.76
N THR A 36 12.19 -6.72 -8.92
CA THR A 36 11.52 -5.62 -9.63
C THR A 36 10.05 -5.43 -9.23
N ARG A 37 9.49 -6.30 -8.39
CA ARG A 37 8.08 -6.26 -8.00
C ARG A 37 7.89 -5.49 -6.70
N LYS A 38 6.90 -4.60 -6.68
CA LYS A 38 6.40 -3.94 -5.48
C LYS A 38 5.24 -4.74 -4.90
N LEU A 39 5.32 -5.08 -3.61
CA LEU A 39 4.25 -5.70 -2.83
C LEU A 39 3.90 -4.82 -1.64
N VAL A 40 2.69 -4.99 -1.14
CA VAL A 40 2.16 -4.22 -0.01
C VAL A 40 1.96 -5.14 1.18
N LYS A 41 2.49 -4.75 2.34
CA LYS A 41 2.26 -5.43 3.62
C LYS A 41 0.85 -5.10 4.10
N ARG A 42 -0.06 -6.09 4.09
CA ARG A 42 -1.48 -5.90 4.46
C ARG A 42 -1.66 -5.23 5.83
N ARG A 43 -0.90 -5.65 6.85
CA ARG A 43 -1.05 -5.15 8.22
C ARG A 43 -0.68 -3.66 8.32
N GLU A 44 0.54 -3.34 7.90
CA GLU A 44 1.06 -1.97 7.92
C GLU A 44 0.20 -1.02 7.06
N PHE A 45 -0.27 -1.48 5.89
CA PHE A 45 -1.16 -0.70 5.04
C PHE A 45 -2.52 -0.45 5.70
N LYS A 46 -3.11 -1.46 6.35
CA LYS A 46 -4.37 -1.30 7.09
C LYS A 46 -4.22 -0.29 8.23
N GLU A 47 -3.12 -0.37 9.00
CA GLU A 47 -2.83 0.58 10.07
C GLU A 47 -2.63 2.01 9.53
N TYR A 48 -1.96 2.15 8.38
CA TYR A 48 -1.80 3.45 7.70
C TYR A 48 -3.15 4.05 7.30
N ILE A 49 -4.00 3.29 6.63
CA ILE A 49 -5.34 3.74 6.22
C ILE A 49 -6.21 4.07 7.43
N GLN A 50 -6.15 3.27 8.50
CA GLN A 50 -6.89 3.54 9.72
C GLN A 50 -6.43 4.84 10.41
N ARG A 51 -5.15 5.19 10.34
CA ARG A 51 -4.63 6.47 10.83
C ARG A 51 -5.07 7.65 9.98
N GLU A 52 -4.99 7.53 8.65
CA GLU A 52 -5.37 8.59 7.71
C GLU A 52 -6.89 8.84 7.69
N LEU A 53 -7.73 7.81 7.88
CA LEU A 53 -9.19 7.90 7.91
C LEU A 53 -9.77 8.13 9.32
N SER A 54 -8.94 8.32 10.35
CA SER A 54 -9.43 8.59 11.71
C SER A 54 -10.02 10.00 11.79
N ILE A 55 -11.32 10.11 11.51
CA ILE A 55 -12.20 11.23 11.88
C ILE A 55 -12.72 11.01 13.30
#